data_AF-A0A4S8KM27-F1
#
_entry.id   AF-A0A4S8KM27-F1
#
_cell.length_a   1.000
_cell.length_b   1.000
_cell.length_c   1.000
_cell.angle_alpha   90.00
_cell.angle_beta   90.00
_cell.angle_gamma   90.00
#
_symmetry.space_group_name_H-M   'P 1'
#
loop_
_entity.id
_entity.type
_entity.pdbx_description
1 polymer ?
#
loop_
_entity_poly.entity_id
_entity_poly.type
_entity_poly.pdbx_seq_one_letter_code
_entity_poly.pdbx_strand_id
1 'polypeptide(L)'
;MVIIRGRLANEHTNSDYCECRDCTELRQNINCEHPHTCMLRAWELLDTLPEKWDPRAEQPEDHEYDLNNLQKERDEENFNYHLSTTGNISDVFRIFTD
;
A
#
# COMPACT_ATOMS: atom_id res chain seq x y z
N MET A 1 1.56 21.69 8.55
CA MET A 1 2.48 21.00 9.48
C MET A 1 2.03 19.55 9.55
N VAL A 2 2.83 18.63 9.02
CA VAL A 2 2.53 17.19 9.04
C VAL A 2 2.76 16.68 10.47
N ILE A 3 1.79 16.00 11.04
CA ILE A 3 1.90 15.40 12.38
C ILE A 3 2.22 13.92 12.18
N ILE A 4 3.47 13.57 12.41
CA ILE A 4 3.90 12.18 12.47
C ILE A 4 3.45 11.63 13.83
N ARG A 5 2.49 10.71 13.84
CA ARG A 5 2.03 10.04 15.07
C ARG A 5 2.81 8.75 15.25
N GLY A 6 3.63 8.68 16.30
CA GLY A 6 4.30 7.44 16.70
C GLY A 6 3.34 6.46 17.37
N ARG A 7 3.56 5.15 17.22
CA ARG A 7 2.77 4.13 17.95
C ARG A 7 3.10 4.11 19.46
N LEU A 8 2.12 4.61 20.23
CA LEU A 8 1.71 4.39 21.65
C LEU A 8 2.72 4.23 22.81
N ALA A 9 4.01 3.94 22.63
CA ALA A 9 4.92 3.79 23.78
C ALA A 9 5.43 5.14 24.31
N ASN A 10 5.76 6.06 23.41
CA ASN A 10 6.13 7.45 23.69
C ASN A 10 5.56 8.32 22.58
N GLU A 11 5.07 9.51 22.92
CA GLU A 11 4.61 10.47 21.91
C GLU A 11 5.77 10.90 21.01
N HIS A 12 5.49 11.00 19.72
CA HIS A 12 6.48 11.45 18.75
C HIS A 12 6.77 12.94 18.93
N THR A 13 8.05 13.32 18.90
CA THR A 13 8.51 14.71 18.93
C THR A 13 9.15 15.09 17.59
N ASN A 14 9.04 16.36 17.20
CA ASN A 14 9.63 16.87 15.96
C ASN A 14 11.15 17.08 16.09
N SER A 15 11.87 15.98 16.31
CA SER A 15 13.30 15.96 16.56
C SER A 15 13.89 14.66 16.02
N ASP A 16 15.09 14.75 15.46
CA ASP A 16 15.87 13.56 15.08
C ASP A 16 16.37 12.75 16.28
N TYR A 17 16.20 13.27 17.50
CA TYR A 17 16.44 12.57 18.76
C TYR A 17 15.17 12.00 19.38
N CYS A 18 14.05 11.96 18.65
CA CYS A 18 12.80 11.38 19.14
C CYS A 18 12.97 9.91 19.56
N GLU A 19 12.53 9.57 20.77
CA GLU A 19 12.60 8.22 21.36
C GLU A 19 11.25 7.47 21.28
N CYS A 20 10.38 7.86 20.34
CA CYS A 20 9.17 7.10 20.05
C CYS A 20 9.51 5.71 19.51
N ARG A 21 8.58 4.76 19.66
CA ARG A 21 8.75 3.36 19.24
C ARG A 21 9.21 3.27 17.79
N ASP A 22 8.57 4.03 16.90
CA ASP A 22 8.84 3.97 15.46
C ASP A 22 10.21 4.57 15.11
N CYS A 23 10.60 5.70 15.70
CA CYS A 23 11.94 6.26 15.51
C CYS A 23 13.04 5.32 16.05
N THR A 24 12.79 4.67 17.19
CA THR A 24 13.71 3.69 17.77
C THR A 24 13.83 2.44 16.89
N GLU A 25 12.71 1.90 16.38
CA GLU A 25 12.71 0.78 15.43
C GLU A 25 13.47 1.13 14.14
N LEU A 26 13.29 2.34 13.60
CA LEU A 26 14.01 2.79 12.40
C LEU A 26 15.53 2.88 12.63
N ARG A 27 15.96 3.34 13.81
CA ARG A 27 17.39 3.34 14.18
C ARG A 27 17.94 1.92 14.33
N GLN A 28 17.19 1.01 14.96
CA GLN A 28 17.69 -0.32 15.30
C GLN A 28 17.63 -1.31 14.12
N ASN A 29 16.55 -1.28 13.34
CA ASN A 29 16.27 -2.31 12.33
C ASN A 29 16.86 -1.97 10.96
N ILE A 30 16.89 -0.67 10.61
CA ILE A 30 17.36 -0.21 9.29
C ILE A 30 18.51 0.81 9.39
N ASN A 31 19.03 1.04 10.60
CA ASN A 31 20.17 1.92 10.84
C ASN A 31 19.99 3.36 10.31
N CYS A 32 18.77 3.90 10.40
CA CYS A 32 18.44 5.27 10.00
C CYS A 32 18.90 6.27 11.06
N GLU A 33 19.85 7.17 10.74
CA GLU A 33 20.41 8.14 11.70
C GLU A 33 19.43 9.25 12.10
N HIS A 34 18.58 9.69 11.17
CA HIS A 34 17.67 10.81 11.34
C HIS A 34 16.21 10.43 10.99
N PRO A 35 15.56 9.56 11.79
CA PRO A 35 14.25 9.00 11.43
C PRO A 35 13.16 10.04 11.19
N HIS A 36 13.14 11.12 11.98
CA HIS A 36 12.14 12.17 11.83
C HIS A 36 12.31 12.91 10.50
N THR A 37 13.52 13.40 10.22
CA THR A 37 13.83 14.07 8.96
C THR A 37 13.58 13.16 7.77
N CYS A 38 13.99 11.88 7.83
CA CYS A 38 13.73 10.91 6.76
C CYS A 38 12.22 10.72 6.51
N MET A 39 11.40 10.60 7.55
CA MET A 39 9.95 10.52 7.39
C MET A 39 9.35 11.78 6.76
N LEU A 40 9.82 12.97 7.15
CA LEU A 40 9.35 14.21 6.53
C LEU A 40 9.66 14.24 5.04
N ARG A 41 10.88 13.84 4.63
CA ARG A 41 11.25 13.75 3.21
C ARG A 41 10.43 12.71 2.45
N ALA A 42 10.18 11.56 3.06
CA ALA A 42 9.31 10.55 2.46
C ALA A 42 7.88 11.10 2.26
N TRP A 43 7.38 11.85 3.24
CA TRP A 43 6.07 12.49 3.14
C TRP A 43 6.02 13.54 2.01
N GLU A 44 7.04 14.40 1.92
CA GLU A 44 7.17 15.38 0.84
C GLU A 44 7.18 14.70 -0.54
N LEU A 45 7.83 13.55 -0.68
CA LEU A 45 7.81 12.77 -1.92
C LEU A 45 6.42 12.22 -2.24
N LEU A 46 5.72 11.68 -1.25
CA LEU A 46 4.35 11.19 -1.43
C LEU A 46 3.41 12.33 -1.85
N ASP A 47 3.59 13.54 -1.32
CA ASP A 47 2.80 14.72 -1.69
C ASP A 47 3.04 15.17 -3.15
N THR A 48 4.06 14.64 -3.84
CA THR A 48 4.26 14.88 -5.28
C THR A 48 3.51 13.90 -6.17
N LEU A 49 2.95 12.82 -5.61
CA LEU A 49 2.25 11.81 -6.39
C LEU A 49 0.89 12.35 -6.86
N PRO A 50 0.49 12.07 -8.11
CA PRO A 50 -0.91 12.24 -8.52
C PRO A 50 -1.83 11.40 -7.64
N GLU A 51 -3.06 11.86 -7.41
CA GLU A 51 -4.05 11.20 -6.54
C GLU A 51 -4.25 9.71 -6.88
N LYS A 52 -4.30 9.39 -8.19
CA LYS A 52 -4.38 8.01 -8.69
C LYS A 52 -3.26 7.09 -8.17
N TRP A 53 -2.09 7.65 -7.86
CA TRP A 53 -0.91 6.90 -7.43
C TRP A 53 -0.60 7.10 -5.95
N ASP A 54 -1.42 7.85 -5.21
CA ASP A 54 -1.19 8.07 -3.79
C ASP A 54 -1.65 6.83 -3.00
N PRO A 55 -0.73 6.04 -2.41
CA PRO A 55 -1.10 4.85 -1.64
C PRO A 55 -1.83 5.19 -0.33
N ARG A 56 -1.90 6.46 0.04
CA ARG A 56 -2.65 6.95 1.21
C ARG A 56 -4.13 7.19 0.89
N ALA A 57 -4.47 7.33 -0.39
CA ALA A 57 -5.85 7.46 -0.85
C ALA A 57 -6.51 6.09 -0.99
N GLU A 58 -7.85 6.06 -0.92
CA GLU A 58 -8.62 4.86 -1.24
C GLU A 58 -8.50 4.60 -2.74
N GLN A 59 -8.07 3.38 -3.11
CA GLN A 59 -7.88 2.95 -4.51
C GLN A 59 -8.97 1.91 -4.83
N PRO A 60 -10.20 2.32 -5.16
CA PRO A 60 -11.30 1.39 -5.36
C PRO A 60 -11.04 0.42 -6.52
N GLU A 61 -10.21 0.79 -7.48
CA GLU A 61 -9.79 -0.06 -8.59
C GLU A 61 -8.88 -1.23 -8.16
N ASP A 62 -8.22 -1.13 -7.00
CA ASP A 62 -7.41 -2.23 -6.43
C ASP A 62 -8.30 -3.27 -5.71
N HIS A 63 -9.60 -2.98 -5.52
CA HIS A 63 -10.52 -3.94 -4.93
C HIS A 63 -10.85 -5.06 -5.90
N GLU A 64 -10.40 -6.24 -5.50
CA GLU A 64 -10.71 -7.51 -6.11
C GLU A 64 -12.12 -7.97 -5.66
N TYR A 65 -13.14 -7.68 -6.47
CA TYR A 65 -14.53 -8.10 -6.19
C TYR A 65 -14.77 -9.57 -6.57
N ASP A 66 -15.43 -10.31 -5.67
CA ASP A 66 -15.86 -11.69 -5.92
C ASP A 66 -17.01 -11.73 -6.95
N LEU A 67 -16.68 -12.15 -8.18
CA LEU A 67 -17.66 -12.31 -9.26
C LEU A 67 -18.41 -13.65 -9.23
N ASN A 68 -18.13 -14.52 -8.26
CA ASN A 68 -18.82 -15.83 -8.17
C ASN A 68 -20.33 -15.69 -7.95
N ASN A 69 -20.79 -14.52 -7.50
CA ASN A 69 -22.20 -14.23 -7.27
C ASN A 69 -22.88 -13.51 -8.46
N LEU A 70 -22.17 -13.23 -9.56
CA LEU A 70 -22.80 -12.65 -10.75
C LEU A 70 -23.75 -13.68 -11.39
N GLN A 71 -25.00 -13.27 -11.62
CA GLN A 71 -25.99 -14.08 -12.33
C GLN A 71 -25.51 -14.31 -13.78
N LYS A 72 -25.26 -15.58 -14.10
CA LYS A 72 -24.97 -16.00 -15.46
C LYS A 72 -26.24 -16.01 -16.28
N GLU A 73 -26.29 -15.25 -17.37
CA GLU A 73 -27.44 -15.25 -18.28
C GLU A 73 -27.39 -16.42 -19.29
N ARG A 74 -26.24 -17.09 -19.48
CA ARG A 74 -25.99 -18.22 -20.42
C ARG A 74 -24.92 -19.21 -19.89
N ASP A 75 -24.48 -20.16 -20.72
CA ASP A 75 -23.29 -21.04 -20.53
C ASP A 75 -21.95 -20.26 -20.53
N GLU A 76 -21.94 -19.08 -19.91
CA GLU A 76 -20.77 -18.21 -19.82
C GLU A 76 -19.91 -18.65 -18.63
N GLU A 77 -18.61 -18.81 -18.85
CA GLU A 77 -17.65 -18.99 -17.78
C GLU A 77 -17.29 -17.62 -17.19
N ASN A 78 -17.35 -17.49 -15.87
CA ASN A 78 -16.91 -16.25 -15.21
C ASN A 78 -15.38 -16.23 -15.26
N PHE A 79 -14.82 -15.27 -16.00
CA PHE A 79 -13.38 -15.03 -15.98
C PHE A 79 -12.98 -14.48 -14.60
N ASN A 80 -12.07 -15.18 -13.94
CA ASN A 80 -11.47 -14.70 -12.72
C ASN A 80 -10.40 -13.65 -13.06
N TYR A 81 -10.70 -12.37 -12.80
CA TYR A 81 -9.81 -11.23 -13.05
C TYR A 81 -8.95 -10.85 -11.83
N HIS A 82 -9.00 -11.63 -10.74
CA HIS A 82 -8.16 -11.40 -9.56
C HIS A 82 -6.68 -11.36 -10.01
N LEU A 83 -6.00 -10.24 -9.73
CA LEU A 83 -4.57 -10.07 -9.98
C LEU A 83 -3.76 -11.02 -9.09
N SER A 84 -4.28 -11.29 -7.89
CA SER A 84 -3.79 -12.33 -6.98
C SER A 84 -4.33 -13.71 -7.36
N THR A 85 -3.82 -14.30 -8.44
CA THR A 85 -4.19 -15.66 -8.84
C THR A 85 -3.34 -16.71 -8.11
N THR A 86 -3.97 -17.75 -7.55
CA THR A 86 -3.31 -19.00 -7.14
C THR A 86 -3.21 -20.02 -8.30
N GLY A 87 -3.66 -19.63 -9.50
CA GLY A 87 -3.71 -20.43 -10.72
C GLY A 87 -2.42 -20.41 -11.54
N ASN A 88 -2.45 -21.07 -12.70
CA ASN A 88 -1.28 -21.16 -13.57
C ASN A 88 -1.09 -19.83 -14.31
N ILE A 89 0.15 -19.36 -14.45
CA ILE A 89 0.46 -18.13 -15.20
C ILE A 89 -0.10 -18.11 -16.63
N SER A 90 -0.32 -19.29 -17.23
CA SER A 90 -0.99 -19.45 -18.53
C SER A 90 -2.42 -18.89 -18.55
N ASP A 91 -3.13 -18.92 -17.42
CA ASP A 91 -4.50 -18.43 -17.34
C ASP A 91 -4.57 -16.89 -17.46
N VAL A 92 -3.51 -16.19 -17.04
CA VAL A 92 -3.36 -14.73 -17.21
C VAL A 92 -3.22 -14.35 -18.68
N PHE A 93 -2.60 -15.21 -19.48
CA PHE A 93 -2.38 -14.94 -20.91
C PHE A 93 -3.56 -15.30 -21.80
N ARG A 94 -4.59 -15.99 -21.30
CA ARG A 94 -5.77 -16.40 -22.09
C ARG A 94 -6.52 -15.22 -22.70
N ILE A 95 -6.56 -14.07 -22.02
CA ILE A 95 -7.17 -12.82 -22.53
C ILE A 95 -6.43 -12.21 -23.72
N PHE A 96 -5.20 -12.67 -24.00
CA PHE A 96 -4.36 -12.17 -25.09
C PHE A 96 -4.14 -13.19 -26.21
N THR A 97 -4.81 -14.33 -26.16
CA THR A 97 -4.72 -15.40 -27.17
C THR A 97 -6.10 -15.65 -27.79
N ASP A 98 -6.15 -15.67 -29.12
CA ASP A 98 -7.35 -16.00 -29.92
C ASP A 98 -7.87 -17.42 -29.66
#